data_AF-A0A7C6QGG7-F1
#
_entry.id   AF-A0A7C6QGG7-F1
#
_cell.length_a   1.000
_cell.length_b   1.000
_cell.length_c   1.000
_cell.angle_alpha   90.00
_cell.angle_beta   90.00
_cell.angle_gamma   90.00
#
_symmetry.space_group_name_H-M   'P 1'
#
loop_
_entity.id
_entity.type
_entity.pdbx_description
1 polymer ?
#
loop_
_entity_poly.entity_id
_entity_poly.type
_entity_poly.pdbx_seq_one_letter_code
_entity_poly.pdbx_strand_id
1 'polypeptide(L)' 'ERYMGQFRRTVTLPTTVKEDEIKATYRNGILEIRMPKENPGRRKTIDIEFA' A
#
# COMPACT_ATOMS: atom_id res chain seq x y z
N GLU A 1 26.01 7.21 11.74
CA GLU A 1 25.77 8.32 10.80
C GLU A 1 24.28 8.65 10.79
N ARG A 2 23.89 9.92 10.95
CA ARG A 2 22.49 10.36 10.91
C ARG A 2 22.22 10.87 9.49
N TYR A 3 21.27 10.27 8.78
CA TYR A 3 20.83 10.82 7.50
C TYR A 3 20.20 12.20 7.74
N MET A 4 20.79 13.23 7.14
CA MET A 4 20.28 14.60 7.14
C MET A 4 20.06 15.03 5.69
N GLY A 5 18.90 15.64 5.41
CA GLY A 5 18.51 16.07 4.07
C GLY A 5 17.04 15.84 3.77
N GLN A 6 16.62 16.21 2.56
CA GLN A 6 15.28 15.93 2.07
C GLN A 6 15.15 14.44 1.72
N PHE A 7 14.03 13.83 2.11
CA PHE A 7 13.73 12.43 1.82
C PHE A 7 12.51 12.34 0.92
N ARG A 8 12.63 11.57 -0.16
CA ARG A 8 11.54 11.23 -1.07
C ARG A 8 11.59 9.75 -1.39
N ARG A 9 10.44 9.09 -1.29
CA ARG A 9 10.25 7.72 -1.80
C ARG A 9 8.93 7.61 -2.52
N THR A 10 8.92 6.75 -3.52
CA THR A 10 7.73 6.30 -4.23
C THR A 10 7.63 4.80 -4.03
N VAL A 11 6.44 4.33 -3.68
CA VAL A 11 6.15 2.91 -3.49
C VAL A 11 4.99 2.54 -4.39
N THR A 12 5.17 1.55 -5.25
CA THR A 12 4.10 1.02 -6.09
C THR A 12 3.17 0.17 -5.26
N LEU A 13 1.88 0.46 -5.28
CA LEU A 13 0.87 -0.35 -4.58
C LEU A 13 0.52 -1.58 -5.41
N PRO A 14 0.33 -2.75 -4.77
CA PRO A 14 0.00 -3.99 -5.48
C PRO A 14 -1.46 -4.04 -5.96
N THR A 15 -2.29 -3.08 -5.57
CA THR A 15 -3.72 -3.03 -5.85
C THR A 15 -4.23 -1.60 -5.72
N THR A 16 -5.40 -1.34 -6.32
CA THR A 16 -6.09 -0.06 -6.18
C THR A 16 -6.62 0.12 -4.76
N VAL A 17 -6.63 1.36 -4.29
CA VAL A 17 -7.05 1.76 -2.94
C VAL A 17 -8.11 2.85 -3.03
N LYS A 18 -8.93 2.98 -2.00
CA LYS A 18 -9.88 4.08 -1.89
C LYS A 18 -9.15 5.35 -1.47
N GLU A 19 -8.87 6.23 -2.43
CA GLU A 19 -8.03 7.41 -2.23
C GLU A 19 -8.61 8.40 -1.20
N ASP A 20 -9.93 8.52 -1.15
CA ASP A 20 -10.69 9.36 -0.22
C ASP A 20 -10.64 8.88 1.24
N GLU A 21 -10.32 7.60 1.47
CA GLU A 21 -10.26 6.98 2.79
C GLU A 21 -8.81 6.81 3.32
N ILE A 22 -7.79 7.36 2.64
CA ILE A 22 -6.40 7.28 3.08
C ILE A 22 -6.19 8.09 4.38
N LYS A 23 -5.48 7.51 5.34
CA LYS A 23 -5.10 8.18 6.60
C LYS A 23 -3.61 8.03 6.88
N ALA A 24 -2.99 9.09 7.38
CA ALA A 24 -1.59 9.08 7.80
C ALA A 24 -1.45 9.58 9.25
N THR A 25 -0.57 8.96 10.02
CA THR A 25 -0.23 9.38 11.38
C THR A 25 1.29 9.38 11.56
N TYR A 26 1.80 10.37 12.28
CA TYR A 26 3.21 10.43 12.64
C TYR A 26 3.34 10.38 14.17
N ARG A 27 4.01 9.34 14.67
CA ARG A 27 4.18 9.14 16.11
C ARG A 27 5.51 8.47 16.39
N ASN A 28 6.26 8.99 17.37
CA ASN A 28 7.52 8.43 17.85
C ASN A 28 8.54 8.14 16.72
N GLY A 29 8.65 9.04 15.74
CA GLY A 29 9.58 8.88 14.63
C GLY A 29 9.08 8.02 13.47
N ILE A 30 7.87 7.44 13.54
CA ILE A 30 7.31 6.55 12.53
C ILE A 30 6.16 7.25 11.81
N LEU A 31 6.25 7.30 10.48
CA LEU A 31 5.14 7.67 9.60
C LEU A 31 4.37 6.40 9.23
N GLU A 32 3.15 6.27 9.73
CA GLU A 32 2.23 5.19 9.39
C GLU A 32 1.18 5.70 8.40
N ILE A 33 1.00 4.98 7.28
CA ILE A 33 0.03 5.32 6.25
C ILE A 33 -0.90 4.13 6.06
N ARG A 34 -2.21 4.32 6.27
CA ARG A 34 -3.25 3.31 6.10
C ARG A 34 -4.07 3.63 4.85
N MET A 35 -4.11 2.68 3.93
CA MET A 35 -4.85 2.79 2.67
C MET A 35 -5.80 1.59 2.53
N PRO A 36 -7.12 1.78 2.65
CA PRO A 36 -8.09 0.72 2.43
C PRO A 36 -8.04 0.25 0.97
N LYS A 37 -8.02 -1.06 0.75
CA LYS A 37 -8.12 -1.61 -0.61
C LYS A 37 -9.46 -1.22 -1.22
N GLU A 38 -9.45 -0.85 -2.48
CA GLU A 38 -10.68 -0.79 -3.27
C GLU A 38 -11.25 -2.22 -3.39
N ASN A 39 -12.58 -2.35 -3.48
CA ASN A 39 -13.31 -3.61 -3.38
C ASN A 39 -12.55 -4.77 -4.06
N PRO A 40 -12.09 -5.81 -3.34
CA PRO A 40 -11.11 -6.77 -3.87
C PRO A 40 -11.63 -7.66 -5.01
N GLY A 41 -12.85 -7.44 -5.50
CA GLY A 41 -13.54 -8.31 -6.43
C GLY A 41 -13.64 -9.74 -5.90
N ARG A 42 -14.25 -10.64 -6.67
CA ARG A 42 -14.04 -12.07 -6.41
C ARG A 42 -12.59 -12.38 -6.76
N ARG A 43 -11.84 -12.94 -5.80
CA ARG A 43 -10.56 -13.60 -6.10
C ARG A 43 -10.78 -14.55 -7.28
N LYS A 44 -10.05 -14.35 -8.36
CA LYS A 44 -10.04 -15.29 -9.47
C LYS A 44 -9.22 -16.51 -9.03
N THR A 45 -9.89 -17.62 -8.79
CA THR A 45 -9.24 -18.93 -8.78
C THR A 45 -8.95 -19.28 -10.22
N ILE A 46 -7.70 -19.63 -10.52
CA ILE A 46 -7.31 -20.15 -11.84
C ILE A 46 -7.13 -21.65 -11.64
N ASP A 47 -8.00 -22.44 -12.25
CA ASP A 47 -7.86 -23.89 -12.28
C ASP A 47 -6.74 -24.25 -13.27
N ILE A 48 -5.88 -25.20 -12.89
CA ILE A 48 -4.77 -25.68 -13.72
C ILE A 48 -5.21 -26.96 -14.42
N GLU A 49 -5.29 -26.94 -15.75
CA GLU A 49 -5.47 -28.14 -16.56
C GLU A 49 -4.11 -28.78 -16.83
N PHE A 50 -4.00 -30.08 -16.55
CA PHE A 50 -2.85 -30.90 -16.94
C PHE A 50 -3.27 -31.74 -18.16
N ALA A 51 -2.47 -31.68 -19.22
CA ALA A 51 -2.60 -32.49 -20.44
C ALA A 51 -1.75 -33.76 -20.36
#